data_AF-A0A7C3M912-F1
#
_entry.id   AF-A0A7C3M912-F1
#
_cell.length_a   1.000
_cell.length_b   1.000
_cell.length_c   1.000
_cell.angle_alpha   90.00
_cell.angle_beta   90.00
_cell.angle_gamma   90.00
#
_symmetry.space_group_name_H-M   'P 1'
#
loop_
_entity.id
_entity.type
_entity.pdbx_description
1 polymer ?
#
loop_
_entity_poly.entity_id
_entity_poly.type
_entity_poly.pdbx_seq_one_letter_code
_entity_poly.pdbx_strand_id
1 'polypeptide(L)'
;MESSLEKVVNIAEIYSGKEIKNSRKRKIINEFLGEFEIVALEENLAKKAGMIRMQYQLPFADAIIAATAIKTNSTLVTRNIKHFSKIKGLKLLCPK
;
A
#
# COMPACT_ATOMS: atom_id res chain seq x y z
N MET A 1 20.92 12.25 5.40
CA MET A 1 20.20 10.99 5.13
C MET A 1 18.77 11.35 4.84
N GLU A 2 18.49 11.62 3.58
CA GLU A 2 17.18 12.04 3.12
C GLU A 2 16.26 10.83 3.24
N SER A 3 15.19 10.96 4.02
CA SER A 3 14.17 9.94 4.19
C SER A 3 13.50 9.72 2.82
N SER A 4 13.96 8.74 2.05
CA SER A 4 13.26 8.26 0.86
C SER A 4 11.85 7.90 1.28
N LEU A 5 10.88 8.73 0.89
CA LEU A 5 9.46 8.45 1.11
C LEU A 5 9.09 7.30 0.17
N GLU A 6 9.29 6.07 0.63
CA GLU A 6 8.77 4.88 -0.02
C GLU A 6 7.25 4.91 0.07
N LYS A 7 6.60 5.07 -1.07
CA LYS A 7 5.13 5.15 -1.17
C LYS A 7 4.61 3.75 -1.45
N VAL A 8 3.74 3.24 -0.58
CA VAL A 8 3.10 1.93 -0.78
C VAL A 8 1.87 2.10 -1.67
N VAL A 9 1.84 1.37 -2.79
CA VAL A 9 0.74 1.39 -3.76
C VAL A 9 0.15 -0.01 -3.91
N ASN A 10 -1.17 -0.12 -3.90
CA ASN A 10 -1.85 -1.38 -4.17
C ASN A 10 -2.09 -1.55 -5.67
N ILE A 11 -1.18 -2.25 -6.34
CA ILE A 11 -1.25 -2.53 -7.78
C ILE A 11 -2.56 -3.27 -8.15
N ALA A 12 -3.03 -4.19 -7.30
CA ALA A 12 -4.26 -4.94 -7.57
C ALA A 12 -5.49 -4.03 -7.62
N GLU A 13 -5.55 -3.02 -6.74
CA GLU A 13 -6.63 -2.03 -6.76
C GLU A 13 -6.60 -1.19 -8.04
N ILE A 14 -5.41 -0.72 -8.44
CA ILE A 14 -5.23 0.02 -9.69
C ILE A 14 -5.66 -0.82 -10.91
N TYR A 15 -5.22 -2.09 -10.95
CA TYR A 15 -5.52 -3.01 -12.05
C TYR A 15 -6.99 -3.46 -12.11
N SER A 16 -7.73 -3.32 -11.00
CA SER A 16 -9.18 -3.58 -10.96
C SER A 16 -10.02 -2.46 -11.60
N GLY A 17 -9.42 -1.28 -11.84
CA GLY A 17 -10.09 -0.14 -12.42
C GLY A 17 -10.48 -0.33 -13.89
N LYS A 18 -11.66 0.17 -14.28
CA LYS A 18 -12.16 0.09 -15.67
C LYS A 18 -11.20 0.70 -16.70
N GLU A 19 -10.38 1.66 -16.27
CA GLU A 19 -9.43 2.39 -17.11
C GLU A 19 -8.34 1.51 -17.72
N ILE A 20 -8.04 0.37 -17.10
CA ILE A 20 -7.04 -0.60 -17.57
C ILE A 20 -7.42 -1.20 -18.93
N LYS A 21 -8.71 -1.19 -19.30
CA LYS A 21 -9.19 -1.64 -20.61
C LYS A 21 -8.69 -0.75 -21.76
N ASN A 22 -8.46 0.53 -21.51
CA ASN A 22 -7.93 1.46 -22.50
C ASN A 22 -6.40 1.32 -22.57
N SER A 23 -5.87 0.96 -23.75
CA SER A 23 -4.43 0.72 -23.94
C SER A 23 -3.55 1.94 -23.65
N ARG A 24 -4.01 3.15 -23.98
CA ARG A 24 -3.29 4.40 -23.70
C ARG A 24 -3.25 4.67 -22.19
N LYS A 25 -4.38 4.53 -21.50
CA LYS A 25 -4.44 4.72 -20.04
C LYS A 25 -3.63 3.67 -19.29
N ARG A 26 -3.68 2.40 -19.72
CA ARG A 26 -2.86 1.33 -19.15
C ARG A 26 -1.35 1.61 -19.30
N LYS A 27 -0.92 2.16 -20.45
CA LYS A 27 0.48 2.56 -20.65
C LYS A 27 0.91 3.62 -19.62
N ILE A 28 0.12 4.69 -19.45
CA ILE A 28 0.38 5.75 -18.46
C ILE A 28 0.42 5.18 -17.03
N ILE A 29 -0.50 4.27 -16.69
CA ILE A 29 -0.50 3.60 -15.38
C ILE A 29 0.78 2.80 -15.16
N ASN A 30 1.25 2.07 -16.18
CA ASN A 30 2.48 1.28 -16.08
C ASN A 30 3.72 2.16 -15.98
N GLU A 31 3.77 3.27 -16.72
CA GLU A 31 4.84 4.27 -16.59
C GLU A 31 4.87 4.86 -15.18
N PHE A 32 3.72 5.26 -14.63
CA PHE A 32 3.60 5.72 -13.25
C PHE A 32 4.06 4.66 -12.24
N LEU A 33 3.59 3.41 -12.37
CA LEU A 33 4.00 2.32 -11.48
C LEU A 33 5.50 2.01 -11.56
N GLY A 34 6.15 2.28 -12.70
CA GLY A 34 7.58 2.12 -12.88
C GLY A 34 8.44 3.10 -12.06
N GLU A 35 7.84 4.16 -11.49
CA GLU A 35 8.51 5.10 -10.59
C GLU A 35 8.57 4.60 -9.13
N PHE A 36 7.94 3.46 -8.84
CA PHE A 36 7.85 2.91 -7.48
C PHE A 36 8.61 1.60 -7.36
N GLU A 37 9.20 1.37 -6.19
CA GLU A 37 9.70 0.05 -5.84
C GLU A 37 8.55 -0.91 -5.53
N ILE A 38 8.54 -2.07 -6.20
CA ILE A 38 7.51 -3.09 -6.00
C ILE A 38 7.92 -4.00 -4.85
N VAL A 39 7.12 -3.99 -3.78
CA VAL A 39 7.27 -4.95 -2.67
C VAL A 39 6.39 -6.17 -2.93
N ALA A 40 7.02 -7.32 -3.19
CA ALA A 40 6.31 -8.57 -3.39
C ALA A 40 5.66 -9.07 -2.08
N LEU A 41 4.44 -9.60 -2.19
CA LEU A 41 3.74 -10.27 -1.10
C LEU A 41 4.29 -11.68 -0.89
N GLU A 42 5.41 -11.77 -0.18
CA GLU A 42 5.99 -13.05 0.24
C GLU A 42 5.33 -13.61 1.52
N GLU A 43 5.62 -14.87 1.85
CA GLU A 43 4.94 -15.62 2.91
C GLU A 43 4.95 -14.92 4.29
N ASN A 44 6.08 -14.37 4.73
CA ASN A 44 6.20 -13.68 6.02
C ASN A 44 5.40 -12.38 6.03
N LEU A 45 5.43 -11.61 4.93
CA LEU A 45 4.61 -10.41 4.78
C LEU A 45 3.11 -10.76 4.76
N ALA A 46 2.73 -11.85 4.09
CA ALA A 46 1.36 -12.35 4.08
C ALA A 46 0.88 -12.79 5.47
N LYS A 47 1.71 -13.52 6.23
CA LYS A 47 1.43 -13.87 7.63
C LYS A 47 1.26 -12.63 8.50
N LYS A 48 2.16 -11.65 8.36
CA LYS A 48 2.10 -10.38 9.10
C LYS A 48 0.83 -9.59 8.76
N ALA A 49 0.45 -9.53 7.48
CA ALA A 49 -0.82 -8.93 7.05
C ALA A 49 -2.02 -9.65 7.66
N GLY A 50 -2.01 -10.98 7.71
CA GLY A 50 -3.04 -11.78 8.39
C GLY A 50 -3.18 -11.43 9.88
N MET A 51 -2.06 -11.32 10.60
CA MET A 51 -2.04 -10.92 12.01
C MET A 51 -2.59 -9.50 12.21
N ILE A 52 -2.18 -8.54 11.38
CA ILE A 52 -2.70 -7.16 11.41
C ILE A 52 -4.20 -7.15 11.13
N ARG A 53 -4.67 -7.90 10.12
CA ARG A 53 -6.10 -8.01 9.82
C ARG A 53 -6.89 -8.57 10.99
N MET A 54 -6.41 -9.66 11.59
CA MET A 54 -7.06 -10.27 12.76
C MET A 54 -7.16 -9.28 13.92
N GLN A 55 -6.05 -8.59 14.23
CA GLN A 55 -5.98 -7.67 15.37
C GLN A 55 -6.81 -6.40 15.16
N TYR A 56 -6.80 -5.83 13.95
CA TYR A 56 -7.38 -4.51 13.68
C TYR A 56 -8.65 -4.56 12.83
N GLN A 57 -9.12 -5.74 12.43
CA GLN A 57 -10.34 -5.96 11.63
C GLN A 57 -10.38 -5.10 10.35
N LEU A 58 -9.23 -4.95 9.70
CA LEU A 58 -9.10 -4.16 8.47
C LEU A 58 -9.55 -4.95 7.24
N PRO A 59 -10.01 -4.28 6.17
CA PRO A 59 -10.08 -4.87 4.85
C PRO A 59 -8.77 -5.59 4.47
N PHE A 60 -8.87 -6.66 3.67
CA PHE A 60 -7.73 -7.53 3.37
C PHE A 60 -6.59 -6.76 2.69
N ALA A 61 -6.93 -5.93 1.70
CA ALA A 61 -5.97 -5.04 1.04
C ALA A 61 -5.32 -4.04 2.02
N ASP A 62 -6.11 -3.37 2.87
CA ASP A 62 -5.61 -2.43 3.88
C ASP A 62 -4.60 -3.10 4.84
N ALA A 63 -4.86 -4.35 5.23
CA ALA A 63 -3.95 -5.09 6.10
C ALA A 63 -2.61 -5.40 5.41
N ILE A 64 -2.63 -5.75 4.11
CA ILE A 64 -1.40 -5.95 3.32
C ILE A 64 -0.61 -4.65 3.19
N ILE A 65 -1.29 -3.54 2.89
CA ILE A 65 -0.67 -2.21 2.79
C ILE A 65 -0.02 -1.80 4.11
N ALA A 66 -0.73 -1.98 5.24
CA ALA A 66 -0.20 -1.68 6.57
C ALA A 66 1.01 -2.57 6.92
N ALA A 67 0.94 -3.86 6.64
CA ALA A 67 2.05 -4.79 6.87
C ALA A 67 3.29 -4.41 6.04
N THR A 68 3.07 -3.99 4.79
CA THR A 68 4.12 -3.55 3.86
C THR A 68 4.81 -2.33 4.42
N ALA A 69 4.06 -1.26 4.72
CA ALA A 69 4.61 -0.02 5.27
C ALA A 69 5.40 -0.24 6.57
N ILE A 70 4.94 -1.15 7.45
CA ILE A 70 5.67 -1.49 8.68
C ILE A 70 6.95 -2.27 8.35
N LYS A 71 6.91 -3.23 7.41
CA LYS A 71 8.08 -4.04 7.02
C LYS A 71 9.19 -3.18 6.40
N THR A 72 8.81 -2.22 5.57
CA THR A 72 9.74 -1.33 4.87
C THR A 72 10.04 -0.04 5.65
N ASN A 73 9.47 0.14 6.84
CA ASN A 73 9.62 1.34 7.68
C ASN A 73 9.18 2.64 6.97
N SER A 74 8.34 2.51 5.94
CA SER A 74 7.87 3.60 5.10
C SER A 74 6.68 4.34 5.72
N THR A 75 6.35 5.50 5.15
CA THR A 75 5.16 6.27 5.55
C THR A 75 3.99 5.94 4.64
N LEU A 76 2.87 5.47 5.22
CA LEU A 76 1.66 5.23 4.46
C LEU A 76 0.94 6.56 4.19
N VAL A 77 0.94 6.96 2.92
CA VAL A 77 0.17 8.11 2.43
C VAL A 77 -1.26 7.66 2.16
N THR A 78 -2.24 8.16 2.90
CA THR A 78 -3.64 7.73 2.76
C THR A 78 -4.62 8.82 3.18
N ARG A 79 -5.78 8.86 2.51
CA ARG A 79 -6.93 9.66 2.97
C ARG A 79 -7.77 8.93 4.02
N ASN A 80 -7.60 7.61 4.15
CA ASN A 80 -8.38 6.80 5.07
C ASN A 80 -7.74 6.71 6.46
N ILE A 81 -7.35 7.85 7.03
CA ILE A 81 -6.57 7.93 8.27
C ILE A 81 -7.25 7.16 9.42
N LYS A 82 -8.58 7.21 9.51
CA LYS A 82 -9.36 6.55 10.57
C LYS A 82 -9.17 5.03 10.59
N HIS A 83 -9.00 4.38 9.43
CA HIS A 83 -8.78 2.94 9.38
C HIS A 83 -7.40 2.57 9.92
N PHE A 84 -6.39 3.37 9.58
CA PHE A 84 -5.00 3.04 9.86
C PHE A 84 -4.46 3.59 11.19
N SER A 85 -5.09 4.63 11.76
CA SER A 85 -4.60 5.33 12.97
C SER A 85 -4.53 4.45 14.22
N LYS A 86 -5.27 3.34 14.24
CA LYS A 86 -5.26 2.36 15.34
C LYS A 86 -4.07 1.39 15.30
N ILE A 87 -3.33 1.32 14.19
CA ILE A 87 -2.26 0.34 13.98
C ILE A 87 -0.96 0.84 14.64
N LYS A 88 -0.49 0.14 15.67
CA LYS A 88 0.77 0.47 16.33
C LYS A 88 1.96 0.32 15.37
N GLY A 89 2.86 1.31 15.37
CA GLY A 89 4.08 1.30 14.56
C GLY A 89 3.91 1.72 13.09
N LEU A 90 2.69 2.10 12.66
CA LEU A 90 2.44 2.59 11.32
C LEU A 90 2.57 4.12 11.25
N LYS A 91 3.45 4.62 10.38
CA LYS A 91 3.58 6.06 10.09
C LYS A 91 2.53 6.46 9.06
N LEU A 92 1.82 7.55 9.31
CA LEU A 92 0.75 8.03 8.44
C LEU A 92 1.00 9.47 7.98
N LEU A 93 0.69 9.73 6.72
CA LEU A 93 0.65 11.06 6.13
C LEU A 93 -0.69 11.23 5.39
N CYS A 94 -1.45 12.25 5.76
CA CYS A 94 -2.61 12.67 4.97
C CYS A 94 -2.13 13.63 3.88
N PRO A 95 -2.29 13.32 2.58
CA PRO A 95 -1.95 14.26 1.52
C PRO A 95 -2.90 15.47 1.57
N LYS A 96 -2.36 16.68 1.36
CA LYS A 96 -3.14 17.92 1.26
C LYS A 96 -4.04 17.94 0.03
#